data_AF-A0A1H5XRR5-F1
#
_entry.id   AF-A0A1H5XRR5-F1
#
_cell.length_a   1.000
_cell.length_b   1.000
_cell.length_c   1.000
_cell.angle_alpha   90.00
_cell.angle_beta   90.00
_cell.angle_gamma   90.00
#
_symmetry.space_group_name_H-M   'P 1'
#
loop_
_entity.id
_entity.type
_entity.pdbx_description
1 polymer ?
#
loop_
_entity_poly.entity_id
_entity_poly.type
_entity_poly.pdbx_seq_one_letter_code
_entity_poly.pdbx_strand_id
1 'polypeptide(L)'
;MKKIVPNLIRINTEYTPLEAENLFLWRCERTISHGYSFSIMDFNCYCGLKIKREGLENLHPKIVNYILEDGEIKREIKYELIRLKILDSQGITEAEKLFFNNERRILVDKRKEIIKNEIGRTNIKGKILNQINYKNSDYYRELLTLTNQFVDVTILDYFIPIVLTYERLVHIFIKHVEETKFGDGQFKTRTFFNYESSEIWTLITTIIKIDEENIKEHFIENAVNKDLGKPELMEDYRRNANNPIMIEDDKFALTINKNGFIKMLHQI
;
A
#
# COMPACT_ATOMS: atom_id res chain seq x y z
N MET A 1 19.53 7.45 20.34
CA MET A 1 18.28 8.04 20.88
C MET A 1 17.15 7.64 19.94
N LYS A 2 16.01 7.11 20.42
CA LYS A 2 14.85 6.81 19.54
C LYS A 2 14.35 8.15 19.00
N LYS A 3 14.49 8.39 17.69
CA LYS A 3 13.89 9.57 17.05
C LYS A 3 12.37 9.32 17.01
N ILE A 4 11.59 10.35 17.36
CA ILE A 4 10.12 10.31 17.30
C ILE A 4 9.74 10.79 15.91
N VAL A 5 8.77 10.13 15.25
CA VAL A 5 8.26 10.61 13.97
C VAL A 5 7.70 12.03 14.18
N PRO A 6 8.20 13.05 13.46
CA PRO A 6 7.68 14.42 13.52
C PRO A 6 6.16 14.45 13.34
N ASN A 7 5.47 15.23 14.17
CA ASN A 7 4.03 15.51 14.04
C ASN A 7 3.10 14.28 14.05
N LEU A 8 3.43 13.24 14.81
CA LEU A 8 2.54 12.08 14.99
C LEU A 8 1.35 12.44 15.90
N ILE A 9 0.33 13.09 15.36
CA ILE A 9 -0.95 13.26 16.04
C ILE A 9 -1.74 11.96 15.87
N ARG A 10 -1.78 11.12 16.92
CA ARG A 10 -2.68 9.97 16.96
C ARG A 10 -4.09 10.46 17.31
N ILE A 11 -4.93 10.60 16.29
CA ILE A 11 -6.36 10.80 16.50
C ILE A 11 -6.98 9.42 16.65
N ASN A 12 -7.35 9.05 17.87
CA ASN A 12 -8.16 7.87 18.10
C ASN A 12 -9.61 8.23 17.79
N THR A 13 -10.10 7.70 16.68
CA THR A 13 -11.50 7.83 16.28
C THR A 13 -12.15 6.46 16.35
N GLU A 14 -13.20 6.32 17.16
CA GLU A 14 -14.03 5.13 17.19
C GLU A 14 -15.01 5.17 16.01
N TYR A 15 -14.52 4.88 14.80
CA TYR A 15 -15.40 4.72 13.65
C TYR A 15 -16.07 3.34 13.70
N THR A 16 -17.39 3.34 13.57
CA THR A 16 -18.14 2.14 13.20
C THR A 16 -17.76 1.69 11.79
N PRO A 17 -17.93 0.39 11.45
CA PRO A 17 -17.71 -0.09 10.08
C PRO A 17 -18.47 0.74 9.03
N LEU A 18 -19.72 1.11 9.32
CA LEU A 18 -20.56 1.92 8.44
C LEU A 18 -19.98 3.33 8.19
N GLU A 19 -19.45 3.98 9.22
CA GLU A 19 -18.79 5.29 9.08
C GLU A 19 -17.52 5.19 8.24
N ALA A 20 -16.72 4.15 8.44
CA ALA A 20 -15.52 3.90 7.63
C ALA A 20 -15.87 3.69 6.15
N GLU A 21 -16.94 2.94 5.86
CA GLU A 21 -17.44 2.77 4.49
C GLU A 21 -17.93 4.09 3.87
N ASN A 22 -18.65 4.91 4.64
CA ASN A 22 -19.12 6.21 4.16
C ASN A 22 -17.96 7.14 3.82
N LEU A 23 -16.92 7.17 4.65
CA LEU A 23 -15.69 7.94 4.38
C LEU A 23 -14.98 7.45 3.13
N PHE A 24 -14.91 6.13 2.93
CA PHE A 24 -14.33 5.54 1.74
C PHE A 24 -15.12 5.90 0.47
N LEU A 25 -16.46 5.79 0.49
CA LEU A 25 -17.29 6.20 -0.64
C LEU A 25 -17.17 7.67 -0.95
N TRP A 26 -17.21 8.53 0.06
CA TRP A 26 -17.02 9.96 -0.11
C TRP A 26 -15.68 10.26 -0.78
N ARG A 27 -14.59 9.59 -0.36
CA ARG A 27 -13.29 9.69 -1.03
C ARG A 27 -13.38 9.25 -2.50
N CYS A 28 -13.99 8.09 -2.79
CA CYS A 28 -14.14 7.59 -4.17
C CYS A 28 -14.97 8.53 -5.05
N GLU A 29 -16.08 9.06 -4.54
CA GLU A 29 -16.93 10.01 -5.25
C GLU A 29 -16.19 11.30 -5.55
N ARG A 30 -15.34 11.77 -4.63
CA ARG A 30 -14.41 12.88 -4.89
C ARG A 30 -13.39 12.52 -5.96
N THR A 31 -12.79 11.33 -5.92
CA THR A 31 -11.85 10.90 -6.97
C THR A 31 -12.52 10.96 -8.35
N ILE A 32 -13.76 10.47 -8.46
CA ILE A 32 -14.55 10.53 -9.70
C ILE A 32 -14.85 11.98 -10.10
N SER A 33 -15.30 12.82 -9.17
CA SER A 33 -15.72 14.20 -9.48
C SER A 33 -14.57 15.09 -9.93
N HIS A 34 -13.35 14.83 -9.45
CA HIS A 34 -12.14 15.52 -9.91
C HIS A 34 -11.55 14.92 -11.20
N GLY A 35 -12.10 13.81 -11.71
CA GLY A 35 -11.55 13.11 -12.87
C GLY A 35 -10.22 12.39 -12.60
N TYR A 36 -9.96 12.04 -11.34
CA TYR A 36 -8.76 11.32 -10.94
C TYR A 36 -8.90 9.81 -11.15
N SER A 37 -7.76 9.12 -11.15
CA SER A 37 -7.72 7.68 -11.34
C SER A 37 -7.74 6.94 -10.00
N PHE A 38 -8.34 5.76 -9.99
CA PHE A 38 -8.27 4.84 -8.87
C PHE A 38 -7.03 3.95 -8.94
N SER A 39 -6.52 3.56 -7.78
CA SER A 39 -5.76 2.31 -7.72
C SER A 39 -6.70 1.14 -8.02
N ILE A 40 -6.18 0.07 -8.62
CA ILE A 40 -7.01 -1.10 -8.98
C ILE A 40 -7.75 -1.66 -7.77
N MET A 41 -7.11 -1.63 -6.61
CA MET A 41 -7.67 -2.18 -5.38
C MET A 41 -8.75 -1.26 -4.78
N ASP A 42 -8.53 0.06 -4.78
CA ASP A 42 -9.58 1.00 -4.36
C ASP A 42 -10.81 0.85 -5.26
N PHE A 43 -10.61 0.69 -6.56
CA PHE A 43 -11.72 0.52 -7.49
C PHE A 43 -12.47 -0.80 -7.25
N ASN A 44 -11.75 -1.90 -6.99
CA ASN A 44 -12.38 -3.18 -6.65
C ASN A 44 -13.18 -3.10 -5.34
N CYS A 45 -12.65 -2.41 -4.32
CA CYS A 45 -13.34 -2.17 -3.06
C CYS A 45 -14.58 -1.29 -3.26
N TYR A 46 -14.48 -0.23 -4.07
CA TYR A 46 -15.59 0.64 -4.45
C TYR A 46 -16.71 -0.15 -5.13
N CYS A 47 -16.37 -1.01 -6.11
CA CYS A 47 -17.32 -1.90 -6.77
C CYS A 47 -17.99 -2.85 -5.77
N GLY A 48 -17.22 -3.51 -4.89
CA GLY A 48 -17.76 -4.40 -3.86
C GLY A 48 -18.74 -3.69 -2.93
N LEU A 49 -18.43 -2.46 -2.54
CA LEU A 49 -19.27 -1.64 -1.67
C LEU A 49 -20.55 -1.16 -2.37
N LYS A 50 -20.46 -0.78 -3.66
CA LYS A 50 -21.64 -0.44 -4.48
C LYS A 50 -22.59 -1.64 -4.63
N ILE A 51 -22.07 -2.84 -4.91
CA ILE A 51 -22.88 -4.06 -4.94
C ILE A 51 -23.54 -4.32 -3.58
N LYS A 52 -22.80 -4.19 -2.48
CA LYS A 52 -23.32 -4.41 -1.13
C LYS A 52 -24.48 -3.46 -0.78
N ARG A 53 -24.40 -2.19 -1.19
CA ARG A 53 -25.39 -1.15 -0.84
C ARG A 53 -26.58 -1.08 -1.78
N GLU A 54 -26.33 -1.23 -3.07
CA GLU A 54 -27.31 -0.91 -4.10
C GLU A 54 -27.81 -2.19 -4.81
N GLY A 55 -27.09 -3.30 -4.73
CA GLY A 55 -27.35 -4.47 -5.57
C GLY A 55 -26.76 -4.29 -6.98
N LEU A 56 -26.33 -5.39 -7.60
CA LEU A 56 -25.66 -5.37 -8.91
C LEU A 56 -26.59 -4.84 -10.02
N GLU A 57 -27.86 -5.19 -9.94
CA GLU A 57 -28.93 -4.85 -10.87
C GLU A 57 -29.25 -3.35 -10.93
N ASN A 58 -28.91 -2.60 -9.89
CA ASN A 58 -29.16 -1.17 -9.79
C ASN A 58 -27.95 -0.32 -10.21
N LEU A 59 -26.82 -0.95 -10.57
CA LEU A 59 -25.61 -0.24 -10.98
C LEU A 59 -25.66 0.17 -12.46
N HIS A 60 -24.96 1.25 -12.78
CA HIS A 60 -24.82 1.72 -14.16
C HIS A 60 -24.17 0.65 -15.06
N PRO A 61 -24.65 0.41 -16.31
CA PRO A 61 -24.16 -0.69 -17.17
C PRO A 61 -22.65 -0.71 -17.39
N LYS A 62 -22.01 0.46 -17.51
CA LYS A 62 -20.54 0.54 -17.62
C LYS A 62 -19.80 -0.05 -16.41
N ILE A 63 -20.35 0.13 -15.20
CA ILE A 63 -19.78 -0.43 -13.96
C ILE A 63 -20.02 -1.93 -13.93
N VAL A 64 -21.23 -2.39 -14.29
CA VAL A 64 -21.57 -3.81 -14.38
C VAL A 64 -20.64 -4.55 -15.34
N ASN A 65 -20.39 -3.99 -16.53
CA ASN A 65 -19.47 -4.58 -17.52
C ASN A 65 -18.03 -4.67 -17.02
N TYR A 66 -17.60 -3.78 -16.12
CA TYR A 66 -16.31 -3.91 -15.46
C TYR A 66 -16.32 -4.98 -14.37
N ILE A 67 -17.41 -5.07 -13.60
CA ILE A 67 -17.54 -6.01 -12.48
C ILE A 67 -17.59 -7.46 -12.95
N LEU A 68 -18.25 -7.70 -14.09
CA LEU A 68 -18.46 -9.05 -14.60
C LEU A 68 -17.29 -9.53 -15.47
N GLU A 69 -16.97 -10.80 -15.31
CA GLU A 69 -16.10 -11.58 -16.19
C GLU A 69 -16.82 -12.91 -16.44
N ASP A 70 -17.12 -13.21 -17.71
CA ASP A 70 -17.89 -14.40 -18.12
C ASP A 70 -19.25 -14.57 -17.41
N GLY A 71 -19.90 -13.45 -17.08
CA GLY A 71 -21.22 -13.43 -16.42
C GLY A 71 -21.15 -13.55 -14.89
N GLU A 72 -19.97 -13.71 -14.31
CA GLU A 72 -19.75 -13.81 -12.87
C GLU A 72 -19.01 -12.58 -12.33
N ILE A 73 -19.21 -12.26 -11.05
CA ILE A 73 -18.45 -11.18 -10.39
C ILE A 73 -16.97 -11.56 -10.37
N LYS A 74 -16.12 -10.68 -10.91
CA LYS A 74 -14.66 -10.83 -10.88
C LYS A 74 -14.17 -11.20 -9.48
N ARG A 75 -13.19 -12.10 -9.45
CA ARG A 75 -12.69 -12.74 -8.23
C ARG A 75 -12.26 -11.73 -7.17
N GLU A 76 -11.56 -10.67 -7.57
CA GLU A 76 -11.06 -9.62 -6.68
C GLU A 76 -12.19 -8.78 -6.09
N ILE A 77 -13.22 -8.47 -6.88
CA ILE A 77 -14.39 -7.72 -6.42
C ILE A 77 -15.24 -8.59 -5.49
N LYS A 78 -15.41 -9.87 -5.82
CA LYS A 78 -16.10 -10.85 -4.97
C LYS A 78 -15.41 -11.00 -3.62
N TYR A 79 -14.08 -11.02 -3.60
CA TYR A 79 -13.30 -11.04 -2.37
C TYR A 79 -13.58 -9.80 -1.50
N GLU A 80 -13.53 -8.59 -2.08
CA GLU A 80 -13.83 -7.35 -1.35
C GLU A 80 -15.27 -7.29 -0.85
N LEU A 81 -16.24 -7.71 -1.66
CA LEU A 81 -17.65 -7.80 -1.25
C LEU A 81 -17.83 -8.69 -0.01
N ILE A 82 -17.25 -9.90 -0.01
CA ILE A 82 -17.36 -10.82 1.12
C ILE A 82 -16.60 -10.27 2.34
N ARG A 83 -15.45 -9.61 2.14
CA ARG A 83 -14.71 -8.94 3.22
C ARG A 83 -15.58 -7.90 3.91
N LEU A 84 -16.28 -7.05 3.15
CA LEU A 84 -17.18 -6.03 3.66
C LEU A 84 -18.41 -6.60 4.38
N LYS A 85 -18.95 -7.74 3.92
CA LYS A 85 -20.02 -8.46 4.64
C LYS A 85 -19.54 -8.98 5.99
N ILE A 86 -18.35 -9.57 6.04
CA ILE A 86 -17.75 -10.10 7.28
C ILE A 86 -17.49 -8.98 8.30
N LEU A 87 -16.95 -7.84 7.86
CA LEU A 87 -16.68 -6.69 8.73
C LEU A 87 -17.94 -6.15 9.40
N ASP A 88 -19.07 -6.15 8.69
CA ASP A 88 -20.37 -5.73 9.20
C ASP A 88 -21.12 -6.84 9.94
N SER A 89 -20.50 -8.00 10.16
CA SER A 89 -21.15 -9.18 10.75
C SER A 89 -22.42 -9.61 10.01
N GLN A 90 -22.49 -9.35 8.70
CA GLN A 90 -23.57 -9.84 7.85
C GLN A 90 -23.41 -11.35 7.63
N GLY A 91 -24.53 -12.06 7.51
CA GLY A 91 -24.52 -13.49 7.20
C GLY A 91 -23.88 -13.75 5.83
N ILE A 92 -22.92 -14.69 5.81
CA ILE A 92 -22.32 -15.23 4.59
C ILE A 92 -22.61 -16.72 4.49
N THR A 93 -22.73 -17.22 3.27
CA THR A 93 -22.91 -18.66 3.01
C THR A 93 -21.61 -19.43 3.26
N GLU A 94 -21.70 -20.75 3.47
CA GLU A 94 -20.51 -21.60 3.61
C GLU A 94 -19.65 -21.61 2.34
N ALA A 95 -20.27 -21.47 1.15
CA ALA A 95 -19.55 -21.33 -0.11
C ALA A 95 -18.74 -20.02 -0.18
N GLU A 96 -19.33 -18.89 0.22
CA GLU A 96 -18.62 -17.59 0.31
C GLU A 96 -17.47 -17.66 1.32
N LYS A 97 -17.70 -18.30 2.47
CA LYS A 97 -16.68 -18.49 3.51
C LYS A 97 -15.51 -19.33 3.02
N LEU A 98 -15.78 -20.44 2.32
CA LEU A 98 -14.75 -21.29 1.72
C LEU A 98 -13.94 -20.52 0.67
N PHE A 99 -14.62 -19.80 -0.22
CA PHE A 99 -13.98 -18.94 -1.22
C PHE A 99 -13.07 -17.90 -0.54
N PHE A 100 -13.58 -17.14 0.42
CA PHE A 100 -12.84 -16.10 1.11
C PHE A 100 -11.59 -16.63 1.83
N ASN A 101 -11.71 -17.78 2.50
CA ASN A 101 -10.58 -18.40 3.18
C ASN A 101 -9.50 -18.87 2.20
N ASN A 102 -9.90 -19.40 1.03
CA ASN A 102 -8.96 -19.78 -0.02
C ASN A 102 -8.22 -18.57 -0.59
N GLU A 103 -8.93 -17.47 -0.89
CA GLU A 103 -8.32 -16.22 -1.35
C GLU A 103 -7.34 -15.65 -0.32
N ARG A 104 -7.75 -15.61 0.95
CA ARG A 104 -6.88 -15.17 2.05
C ARG A 104 -5.61 -16.00 2.12
N ARG A 105 -5.72 -17.32 1.98
CA ARG A 105 -4.55 -18.22 1.99
C ARG A 105 -3.60 -17.91 0.84
N ILE A 106 -4.12 -17.77 -0.38
CA ILE A 106 -3.33 -17.40 -1.56
C ILE A 106 -2.61 -16.07 -1.35
N LEU A 107 -3.31 -15.06 -0.81
CA LEU A 107 -2.75 -13.75 -0.53
C LEU A 107 -1.63 -13.83 0.53
N VAL A 108 -1.87 -14.53 1.63
CA VAL A 108 -0.90 -14.71 2.71
C VAL A 108 0.35 -15.43 2.20
N ASP A 109 0.19 -16.48 1.38
CA ASP A 109 1.31 -17.23 0.84
C ASP A 109 2.14 -16.35 -0.12
N LYS A 110 1.50 -15.56 -1.00
CA LYS A 110 2.20 -14.56 -1.84
C LYS A 110 2.97 -13.54 -0.99
N ARG A 111 2.37 -13.04 0.10
CA ARG A 111 3.01 -12.07 1.00
C ARG A 111 4.18 -12.64 1.80
N LYS A 112 4.14 -13.92 2.16
CA LYS A 112 5.28 -14.63 2.77
C LYS A 112 6.43 -14.77 1.78
N GLU A 113 6.15 -15.07 0.52
CA GLU A 113 7.19 -15.14 -0.52
C GLU A 113 7.84 -13.76 -0.76
N ILE A 114 7.05 -12.67 -0.73
CA ILE A 114 7.60 -11.31 -0.74
C ILE A 114 8.59 -11.09 0.41
N ILE A 115 8.23 -11.43 1.65
CA ILE A 115 9.12 -11.30 2.81
C ILE A 115 10.42 -12.08 2.58
N LYS A 116 10.32 -13.35 2.18
CA LYS A 116 11.51 -14.17 1.90
C LYS A 116 12.38 -13.55 0.82
N ASN A 117 11.79 -13.10 -0.29
CA ASN A 117 12.53 -12.50 -1.39
C ASN A 117 13.26 -11.23 -0.95
N GLU A 118 12.62 -10.37 -0.17
CA GLU A 118 13.27 -9.15 0.33
C GLU A 118 14.38 -9.45 1.35
N ILE A 119 14.20 -10.40 2.28
CA ILE A 119 15.28 -10.87 3.18
C ILE A 119 16.41 -11.55 2.37
N GLY A 120 16.07 -12.25 1.29
CA GLY A 120 17.06 -12.87 0.41
C GLY A 120 17.96 -11.84 -0.28
N ARG A 121 17.38 -10.71 -0.70
CA ARG A 121 18.11 -9.60 -1.35
C ARG A 121 19.10 -8.91 -0.44
N THR A 122 18.88 -8.93 0.88
CA THR A 122 19.79 -8.33 1.85
C THR A 122 20.97 -9.25 2.20
N ASN A 123 20.87 -10.53 1.87
CA ASN A 123 21.82 -11.55 2.32
C ASN A 123 22.76 -11.98 1.18
N ILE A 124 23.97 -11.40 1.18
CA ILE A 124 25.04 -11.63 0.18
C ILE A 124 25.44 -13.11 0.02
N LYS A 125 25.16 -13.97 1.00
CA LYS A 125 25.63 -15.37 1.03
C LYS A 125 24.58 -16.41 1.46
N GLY A 126 23.28 -16.09 1.46
CA GLY A 126 22.20 -17.06 1.68
C GLY A 126 22.07 -17.69 3.08
N LYS A 127 23.03 -17.48 4.01
CA LYS A 127 23.04 -18.13 5.34
C LYS A 127 21.88 -17.73 6.26
N ILE A 128 21.52 -16.46 6.26
CA ILE A 128 20.55 -15.88 7.19
C ILE A 128 19.09 -16.27 6.88
N LEU A 129 18.73 -16.42 5.60
CA LEU A 129 17.37 -16.80 5.19
C LEU A 129 16.95 -18.17 5.73
N ASN A 130 17.91 -19.09 5.84
CA ASN A 130 17.70 -20.44 6.36
C ASN A 130 17.72 -20.51 7.90
N GLN A 131 18.11 -19.42 8.57
CA GLN A 131 18.23 -19.35 10.02
C GLN A 131 17.06 -18.59 10.65
N ILE A 132 16.57 -17.52 10.02
CA ILE A 132 15.45 -16.74 10.55
C ILE A 132 14.14 -17.52 10.47
N ASN A 133 13.42 -17.59 11.58
CA ASN A 133 12.09 -18.15 11.67
C ASN A 133 11.28 -17.46 12.79
N TYR A 134 10.01 -17.85 12.92
CA TYR A 134 9.09 -17.23 13.90
C TYR A 134 9.50 -17.44 15.37
N LYS A 135 10.38 -18.41 15.67
CA LYS A 135 10.83 -18.70 17.03
C LYS A 135 12.02 -17.82 17.46
N ASN A 136 12.85 -17.38 16.51
CA ASN A 136 14.12 -16.72 16.81
C ASN A 136 14.23 -15.27 16.33
N SER A 137 13.18 -14.70 15.72
CA SER A 137 13.16 -13.31 15.30
C SER A 137 11.81 -12.64 15.54
N ASP A 138 11.80 -11.64 16.43
CA ASP A 138 10.65 -10.75 16.65
C ASP A 138 10.26 -9.97 15.39
N TYR A 139 11.25 -9.53 14.63
CA TYR A 139 11.05 -8.78 13.37
C TYR A 139 10.39 -9.64 12.30
N TYR A 140 10.77 -10.92 12.22
CA TYR A 140 10.08 -11.84 11.31
C TYR A 140 8.64 -12.08 11.76
N ARG A 141 8.36 -12.13 13.07
CA ARG A 141 6.99 -12.18 13.58
C ARG A 141 6.20 -10.92 13.23
N GLU A 142 6.80 -9.74 13.36
CA GLU A 142 6.18 -8.47 12.97
C GLU A 142 5.83 -8.44 11.48
N LEU A 143 6.77 -8.84 10.60
CA LEU A 143 6.51 -8.98 9.16
C LEU A 143 5.37 -9.98 8.88
N LEU A 144 5.32 -11.11 9.58
CA LEU A 144 4.22 -12.07 9.46
C LEU A 144 2.89 -11.48 9.94
N THR A 145 2.88 -10.66 10.98
CA THR A 145 1.68 -9.94 11.42
C THR A 145 1.19 -8.97 10.34
N LEU A 146 2.09 -8.22 9.72
CA LEU A 146 1.78 -7.32 8.60
C LEU A 146 1.15 -8.06 7.41
N THR A 147 1.48 -9.34 7.16
CA THR A 147 0.85 -10.12 6.08
C THR A 147 -0.67 -10.17 6.19
N ASN A 148 -1.21 -10.09 7.40
CA ASN A 148 -2.66 -10.17 7.65
C ASN A 148 -3.32 -8.80 7.84
N GLN A 149 -2.56 -7.79 8.28
CA GLN A 149 -3.11 -6.50 8.70
C GLN A 149 -3.02 -5.42 7.62
N PHE A 150 -1.93 -5.42 6.84
CA PHE A 150 -1.72 -4.36 5.86
C PHE A 150 -2.57 -4.61 4.61
N VAL A 151 -3.21 -3.56 4.12
CA VAL A 151 -3.87 -3.51 2.82
C VAL A 151 -3.13 -2.42 2.04
N ASP A 152 -2.93 -2.59 0.74
CA ASP A 152 -2.28 -1.53 -0.05
C ASP A 152 -3.04 -0.20 0.15
N VAL A 153 -2.34 0.92 0.12
CA VAL A 153 -3.01 2.20 0.43
C VAL A 153 -2.63 3.22 -0.60
N THR A 154 -3.64 3.84 -1.18
CA THR A 154 -3.46 5.08 -1.94
C THR A 154 -3.27 6.21 -0.95
N ILE A 155 -2.07 6.79 -0.96
CA ILE A 155 -1.67 7.90 -0.10
C ILE A 155 -2.12 9.24 -0.69
N LEU A 156 -2.12 9.35 -2.03
CA LEU A 156 -2.54 10.55 -2.75
C LEU A 156 -3.42 10.19 -3.94
N ASP A 157 -4.65 10.71 -3.94
CA ASP A 157 -5.56 10.63 -5.07
C ASP A 157 -5.18 11.66 -6.14
N TYR A 158 -4.91 11.19 -7.37
CA TYR A 158 -4.56 12.06 -8.49
C TYR A 158 -4.76 11.34 -9.85
N PHE A 159 -4.41 12.00 -10.96
CA PHE A 159 -4.46 11.38 -12.30
C PHE A 159 -3.65 10.08 -12.37
N ILE A 160 -2.52 10.04 -11.67
CA ILE A 160 -1.77 8.82 -11.34
C ILE A 160 -1.74 8.75 -9.80
N PRO A 161 -2.50 7.82 -9.17
CA PRO A 161 -2.58 7.75 -7.72
C PRO A 161 -1.25 7.28 -7.14
N ILE A 162 -0.86 7.87 -6.00
CA ILE A 162 0.35 7.43 -5.28
C ILE A 162 -0.01 6.33 -4.32
N VAL A 163 0.55 5.14 -4.53
CA VAL A 163 0.19 3.92 -3.80
C VAL A 163 1.40 3.35 -3.07
N LEU A 164 1.22 3.05 -1.79
CA LEU A 164 2.12 2.16 -1.05
C LEU A 164 1.56 0.74 -1.06
N THR A 165 2.31 -0.16 -1.69
CA THR A 165 1.98 -1.59 -1.69
C THR A 165 2.64 -2.31 -0.53
N TYR A 166 2.09 -3.47 -0.18
CA TYR A 166 2.66 -4.36 0.83
C TYR A 166 4.14 -4.68 0.54
N GLU A 167 4.46 -5.02 -0.71
CA GLU A 167 5.84 -5.31 -1.12
C GLU A 167 6.78 -4.14 -0.81
N ARG A 168 6.33 -2.91 -1.05
CA ARG A 168 7.14 -1.72 -0.85
C ARG A 168 7.26 -1.34 0.61
N LEU A 169 6.20 -1.52 1.39
CA LEU A 169 6.29 -1.40 2.85
C LEU A 169 7.32 -2.38 3.42
N VAL A 170 7.27 -3.66 3.03
CA VAL A 170 8.22 -4.69 3.45
C VAL A 170 9.65 -4.35 3.01
N HIS A 171 9.81 -3.88 1.77
CA HIS A 171 11.10 -3.44 1.24
C HIS A 171 11.73 -2.32 2.08
N ILE A 172 10.94 -1.28 2.38
CA ILE A 172 11.37 -0.14 3.20
C ILE A 172 11.68 -0.62 4.62
N PHE A 173 10.79 -1.43 5.22
CA PHE A 173 11.00 -1.97 6.55
C PHE A 173 12.31 -2.76 6.65
N ILE A 174 12.51 -3.73 5.76
CA ILE A 174 13.70 -4.58 5.77
C ILE A 174 14.97 -3.75 5.57
N LYS A 175 15.00 -2.84 4.57
CA LYS A 175 16.21 -2.05 4.26
C LYS A 175 16.55 -0.97 5.28
N HIS A 176 15.57 -0.43 6.00
CA HIS A 176 15.79 0.70 6.90
C HIS A 176 15.85 0.32 8.39
N VAL A 177 15.45 -0.91 8.72
CA VAL A 177 15.66 -1.53 10.03
C VAL A 177 16.93 -2.41 10.03
N GLU A 178 17.65 -2.47 8.89
CA GLU A 178 18.54 -3.58 8.59
C GLU A 178 19.85 -3.65 9.39
N GLU A 179 20.53 -2.56 9.74
CA GLU A 179 21.96 -2.72 10.08
C GLU A 179 22.26 -3.28 11.50
N THR A 180 21.29 -3.88 12.21
CA THR A 180 21.58 -4.67 13.42
C THR A 180 20.85 -6.02 13.54
N LYS A 181 19.91 -6.39 12.64
CA LYS A 181 18.98 -7.51 12.92
C LYS A 181 19.07 -8.70 11.96
N PHE A 182 19.37 -8.48 10.68
CA PHE A 182 19.25 -9.51 9.63
C PHE A 182 20.45 -9.62 8.69
N GLY A 183 21.55 -8.93 8.96
CA GLY A 183 22.75 -8.99 8.12
C GLY A 183 23.95 -8.31 8.76
N ASP A 184 25.14 -8.88 8.57
CA ASP A 184 26.41 -8.19 8.82
C ASP A 184 26.66 -7.17 7.68
N GLY A 185 25.99 -6.02 7.77
CA GLY A 185 26.55 -4.73 7.42
C GLY A 185 26.89 -4.41 5.95
N GLN A 186 26.03 -4.70 4.98
CA GLN A 186 26.22 -4.20 3.62
C GLN A 186 25.73 -2.75 3.39
N PHE A 187 24.84 -2.26 4.24
CA PHE A 187 24.25 -0.92 4.13
C PHE A 187 24.75 0.11 5.13
N LYS A 188 25.73 -0.25 6.00
CA LYS A 188 26.32 0.48 7.16
C LYS A 188 26.52 2.00 7.07
N THR A 189 26.39 2.57 5.89
CA THR A 189 26.50 3.98 5.57
C THR A 189 25.16 4.73 5.56
N ARG A 190 24.01 4.07 5.79
CA ARG A 190 22.68 4.72 5.73
C ARG A 190 22.11 4.96 7.13
N THR A 191 21.56 6.15 7.36
CA THR A 191 20.97 6.49 8.66
C THR A 191 19.74 5.62 8.92
N PHE A 192 19.77 4.89 10.04
CA PHE A 192 18.75 3.91 10.42
C PHE A 192 17.40 4.54 10.73
N PHE A 193 16.32 3.86 10.33
CA PHE A 193 15.01 4.06 10.91
C PHE A 193 14.86 3.15 12.13
N ASN A 194 15.01 3.74 13.32
CA ASN A 194 14.64 3.08 14.58
C ASN A 194 13.15 3.31 14.88
N TYR A 195 12.30 3.00 13.89
CA TYR A 195 10.85 3.19 13.92
C TYR A 195 10.14 1.84 13.97
N GLU A 196 9.04 1.75 14.70
CA GLU A 196 8.09 0.63 14.64
C GLU A 196 7.44 0.57 13.24
N SER A 197 6.95 -0.61 12.81
CA SER A 197 6.28 -0.73 11.50
C SER A 197 5.14 0.28 11.30
N SER A 198 4.39 0.57 12.37
CA SER A 198 3.31 1.57 12.37
C SER A 198 3.81 3.01 12.18
N GLU A 199 5.03 3.31 12.63
CA GLU A 199 5.68 4.62 12.51
C GLU A 199 6.21 4.84 11.08
N ILE A 200 6.70 3.78 10.42
CA ILE A 200 7.17 3.82 9.02
C ILE A 200 6.02 4.20 8.08
N TRP A 201 4.85 3.58 8.25
CA TRP A 201 3.65 3.93 7.48
C TRP A 201 3.29 5.41 7.62
N THR A 202 3.32 5.93 8.85
CA THR A 202 2.97 7.32 9.13
C THR A 202 4.01 8.27 8.54
N LEU A 203 5.30 7.96 8.68
CA LEU A 203 6.39 8.73 8.09
C LEU A 203 6.28 8.82 6.57
N ILE A 204 6.00 7.70 5.88
CA ILE A 204 5.78 7.68 4.43
C ILE A 204 4.64 8.64 4.07
N THR A 205 3.51 8.53 4.76
CA THR A 205 2.33 9.37 4.51
C THR A 205 2.64 10.85 4.73
N THR A 206 3.38 11.19 5.78
CA THR A 206 3.80 12.56 6.08
C THR A 206 4.72 13.12 5.00
N ILE A 207 5.72 12.35 4.55
CA ILE A 207 6.66 12.77 3.50
C ILE A 207 5.92 13.06 2.20
N ILE A 208 4.99 12.18 1.80
CA ILE A 208 4.20 12.38 0.58
C ILE A 208 3.33 13.64 0.68
N LYS A 209 2.73 13.91 1.85
CA LYS A 209 1.92 15.11 2.06
C LYS A 209 2.73 16.41 2.02
N ILE A 210 3.94 16.40 2.59
CA ILE A 210 4.82 17.57 2.59
C ILE A 210 5.27 17.92 1.17
N ASP A 211 5.52 16.91 0.34
CA ASP A 211 6.00 17.09 -1.02
C ASP A 211 4.88 16.98 -2.07
N GLU A 212 3.62 17.11 -1.65
CA GLU A 212 2.43 16.78 -2.45
C GLU A 212 2.34 17.60 -3.74
N GLU A 213 2.60 18.91 -3.67
CA GLU A 213 2.51 19.80 -4.84
C GLU A 213 3.53 19.41 -5.91
N ASN A 214 4.79 19.18 -5.53
CA ASN A 214 5.85 18.76 -6.45
C ASN A 214 5.56 17.39 -7.07
N ILE A 215 5.00 16.46 -6.27
CA ILE A 215 4.55 15.16 -6.77
C ILE A 215 3.44 15.35 -7.79
N LYS A 216 2.42 16.15 -7.47
CA LYS A 216 1.31 16.42 -8.41
C LYS A 216 1.81 17.01 -9.71
N GLU A 217 2.63 18.06 -9.64
CA GLU A 217 3.22 18.69 -10.83
C GLU A 217 3.96 17.68 -11.72
N HIS A 218 4.81 16.83 -11.13
CA HIS A 218 5.51 15.77 -11.87
C HIS A 218 4.54 14.80 -12.55
N PHE A 219 3.50 14.36 -11.84
CA PHE A 219 2.59 13.36 -12.36
C PHE A 219 1.52 13.90 -13.31
N ILE A 220 1.35 15.23 -13.44
CA ILE A 220 0.58 15.83 -14.55
C ILE A 220 1.20 15.44 -15.88
N GLU A 221 2.50 15.64 -16.04
CA GLU A 221 3.20 15.35 -17.30
C GLU A 221 3.13 13.86 -17.64
N ASN A 222 3.33 12.99 -16.64
CA ASN A 222 3.17 11.55 -16.82
C ASN A 222 1.74 11.16 -17.22
N ALA A 223 0.71 11.81 -16.66
CA ALA A 223 -0.67 11.55 -17.03
C ALA A 223 -0.94 11.94 -18.50
N VAL A 224 -0.46 13.11 -18.93
CA VAL A 224 -0.55 13.55 -20.33
C VAL A 224 0.17 12.57 -21.27
N ASN A 225 1.39 12.15 -20.93
CA ASN A 225 2.14 11.19 -21.74
C ASN A 225 1.43 9.83 -21.83
N LYS A 226 0.81 9.37 -20.73
CA LYS A 226 0.01 8.14 -20.72
C LYS A 226 -1.21 8.25 -21.63
N ASP A 227 -1.94 9.35 -21.58
CA ASP A 227 -3.15 9.57 -22.39
C ASP A 227 -2.83 9.71 -23.88
N LEU A 228 -1.64 10.23 -24.20
CA LEU A 228 -1.10 10.28 -25.56
C LEU A 228 -0.54 8.93 -26.05
N GLY A 229 -0.57 7.87 -25.23
CA GLY A 229 -0.04 6.56 -25.56
C GLY A 229 1.49 6.51 -25.66
N LYS A 230 2.20 7.38 -24.92
CA LYS A 230 3.66 7.51 -24.91
C LYS A 230 4.28 7.11 -23.56
N PRO A 231 4.10 5.86 -23.10
CA PRO A 231 4.58 5.41 -21.79
C PRO A 231 6.11 5.39 -21.65
N GLU A 232 6.84 5.48 -22.76
CA GLU A 232 8.29 5.62 -22.82
C GLU A 232 8.79 6.99 -22.34
N LEU A 233 7.97 8.04 -22.45
CA LEU A 233 8.28 9.39 -21.98
C LEU A 233 7.97 9.61 -20.50
N MET A 234 7.26 8.67 -19.88
CA MET A 234 6.91 8.79 -18.46
C MET A 234 8.12 8.49 -17.56
N GLU A 235 8.36 9.35 -16.57
CA GLU A 235 9.53 9.29 -15.69
C GLU A 235 9.21 9.02 -14.21
N ASP A 236 10.18 8.44 -13.50
CA ASP A 236 10.11 8.25 -12.06
C ASP A 236 10.31 9.60 -11.34
N TYR A 237 9.48 9.90 -10.33
CA TYR A 237 9.69 11.04 -9.44
C TYR A 237 10.86 10.77 -8.50
N ARG A 238 11.80 11.72 -8.35
CA ARG A 238 13.03 11.53 -7.57
C ARG A 238 13.41 12.74 -6.71
N ARG A 239 13.54 12.48 -5.40
CA ARG A 239 14.21 13.32 -4.41
C ARG A 239 15.44 12.58 -3.89
N ASN A 240 16.59 13.25 -3.85
CA ASN A 240 17.88 12.66 -3.51
C ASN A 240 18.70 13.60 -2.61
N ALA A 241 19.98 13.29 -2.35
CA ALA A 241 20.84 14.07 -1.46
C ALA A 241 21.01 15.54 -1.88
N ASN A 242 20.90 15.84 -3.18
CA ASN A 242 21.02 17.19 -3.73
C ASN A 242 19.69 17.97 -3.69
N ASN A 243 18.56 17.27 -3.60
CA ASN A 243 17.22 17.84 -3.51
C ASN A 243 16.34 17.01 -2.54
N PRO A 244 16.69 16.94 -1.24
CA PRO A 244 15.98 16.10 -0.30
C PRO A 244 14.63 16.72 0.08
N ILE A 245 13.72 15.88 0.56
CA ILE A 245 12.53 16.36 1.29
C ILE A 245 12.97 16.66 2.71
N MET A 246 12.72 17.87 3.17
CA MET A 246 13.04 18.31 4.53
C MET A 246 11.84 18.07 5.43
N ILE A 247 12.06 17.38 6.55
CA ILE A 247 11.10 17.32 7.66
C ILE A 247 11.84 17.70 8.93
N GLU A 248 11.50 18.86 9.48
CA GLU A 248 12.26 19.47 10.58
C GLU A 248 13.75 19.55 10.17
N ASP A 249 14.65 18.90 10.91
CA ASP A 249 16.10 18.88 10.64
C ASP A 249 16.55 17.64 9.85
N ASP A 250 15.63 16.74 9.49
CA ASP A 250 15.93 15.48 8.82
C ASP A 250 15.72 15.55 7.29
N LYS A 251 16.64 14.92 6.55
CA LYS A 251 16.65 14.86 5.08
C LYS A 251 16.18 13.50 4.59
N PHE A 252 15.25 13.49 3.65
CA PHE A 252 14.72 12.26 3.08
C PHE A 252 14.89 12.20 1.57
N ALA A 253 15.35 11.04 1.08
CA ALA A 253 15.25 10.65 -0.32
C ALA A 253 13.95 9.88 -0.55
N LEU A 254 13.28 10.18 -1.66
CA LEU A 254 12.07 9.53 -2.10
C LEU A 254 12.18 9.20 -3.58
N THR A 255 11.72 8.02 -3.96
CA THR A 255 11.48 7.68 -5.37
C THR A 255 10.11 7.06 -5.52
N ILE A 256 9.31 7.63 -6.41
CA ILE A 256 8.03 7.07 -6.83
C ILE A 256 8.18 6.71 -8.30
N ASN A 257 7.78 5.50 -8.68
CA ASN A 257 7.87 5.12 -10.07
C ASN A 257 6.86 5.88 -10.94
N LYS A 258 7.08 5.88 -12.24
CA LYS A 258 6.20 6.52 -13.22
C LYS A 258 4.71 6.10 -13.18
N ASN A 259 4.39 5.00 -12.50
CA ASN A 259 3.02 4.50 -12.32
C ASN A 259 2.44 4.84 -10.93
N GLY A 260 3.11 5.67 -10.13
CA GLY A 260 2.64 6.10 -8.81
C GLY A 260 2.99 5.17 -7.65
N PHE A 261 3.77 4.12 -7.86
CA PHE A 261 4.17 3.22 -6.77
C PHE A 261 5.45 3.70 -6.09
N ILE A 262 5.41 3.82 -4.75
CA ILE A 262 6.60 4.17 -3.96
C ILE A 262 7.66 3.08 -4.13
N LYS A 263 8.85 3.46 -4.63
CA LYS A 263 9.98 2.53 -4.84
C LYS A 263 10.97 2.55 -3.68
N MET A 264 11.28 3.73 -3.16
CA MET A 264 12.33 3.92 -2.17
C MET A 264 12.01 5.12 -1.28
N LEU A 265 12.27 4.97 0.02
CA LEU A 265 12.22 6.06 0.99
C LEU A 265 13.31 5.85 2.03
N HIS A 266 14.23 6.79 2.21
CA HIS A 266 15.27 6.68 3.24
C HIS A 266 15.77 8.04 3.72
N GLN A 267 16.26 8.07 4.95
CA GLN A 267 16.93 9.24 5.51
C GLN A 267 18.37 9.33 4.97
N ILE A 268 18.82 10.55 4.69
CA ILE A 268 20.15 10.88 4.14
C ILE A 268 20.96 11.64 5.20
#